data_AF-A0A1J5PHS3-F1
#
_entry.id   AF-A0A1J5PHS3-F1
#
_cell.length_a   1.000
_cell.length_b   1.000
_cell.length_c   1.000
_cell.angle_alpha   90.00
_cell.angle_beta   90.00
_cell.angle_gamma   90.00
#
_symmetry.space_group_name_H-M   'P 1'
#
loop_
_entity.id
_entity.type
_entity.pdbx_description
1 polymer ?
#
loop_
_entity_poly.entity_id
_entity_poly.type
_entity_poly.pdbx_seq_one_letter_code
_entity_poly.pdbx_strand_id
1 'polypeptide(L)'
;MREQLGDLARAAIYDDPRLLLDAALRGRGVALVSALLAADAVARRRLHVLDGYGSLAQPPLWIARAERGVRSALVLAVYEHLCAMGDATRVAGVA
;
A
#
# COMPACT_ATOMS: atom_id res chain seq x y z
N MET A 1 6.39 -16.08 1.18
CA MET A 1 4.93 -15.78 1.31
C MET A 1 4.19 -16.88 2.08
N ARG A 2 4.29 -18.18 1.73
CA ARG A 2 3.63 -19.25 2.51
C ARG A 2 4.07 -19.31 3.97
N GLU A 3 5.36 -19.17 4.25
CA GLU A 3 5.91 -19.21 5.62
C GLU A 3 5.38 -18.10 6.53
N GLN A 4 5.03 -16.93 5.98
CA GLN A 4 4.52 -15.81 6.76
C GLN A 4 3.02 -15.87 7.02
N LEU A 5 2.28 -16.69 6.27
CA LEU A 5 0.84 -16.85 6.46
C LEU A 5 0.49 -17.99 7.44
N GLY A 6 1.49 -18.75 7.89
CA GLY A 6 1.30 -19.87 8.82
C GLY A 6 0.23 -20.84 8.32
N ASP A 7 -0.77 -21.11 9.17
CA ASP A 7 -1.88 -22.02 8.89
C ASP A 7 -3.06 -21.39 8.13
N LEU A 8 -2.95 -20.12 7.70
CA LEU A 8 -4.02 -19.48 6.92
C LEU A 8 -4.20 -20.17 5.57
N ALA A 9 -5.35 -20.83 5.42
CA ALA A 9 -5.77 -21.40 4.15
C ALA A 9 -6.17 -20.29 3.16
N ARG A 10 -5.73 -20.42 1.90
CA ARG A 10 -6.07 -19.48 0.84
C ARG A 10 -7.56 -19.64 0.46
N ALA A 11 -8.38 -18.65 0.81
CA ALA A 11 -9.81 -18.68 0.51
C ALA A 11 -10.15 -18.26 -0.93
N ALA A 12 -9.40 -17.32 -1.51
CA ALA A 12 -9.65 -16.80 -2.86
C ALA A 12 -8.40 -16.16 -3.48
N ILE A 13 -8.44 -15.91 -4.79
CA ILE A 13 -7.45 -15.13 -5.53
C ILE A 13 -8.20 -13.96 -6.17
N TYR A 14 -7.68 -12.75 -5.97
CA TYR A 14 -8.17 -11.55 -6.61
C TYR A 14 -7.00 -10.90 -7.35
N ASP A 15 -7.24 -10.49 -8.60
CA ASP A 15 -6.22 -9.83 -9.42
C ASP A 15 -6.07 -8.34 -9.06
N ASP A 16 -7.11 -7.72 -8.51
CA ASP A 16 -7.08 -6.33 -8.04
C ASP A 16 -7.03 -6.28 -6.49
N PRO A 17 -6.01 -5.64 -5.89
CA PRO A 17 -5.92 -5.44 -4.44
C PRO A 17 -7.15 -4.76 -3.80
N ARG A 18 -7.89 -3.94 -4.56
CA ARG A 18 -9.12 -3.29 -4.10
C ARG A 18 -10.24 -4.29 -3.86
N LEU A 19 -10.35 -5.33 -4.69
CA LEU A 19 -11.32 -6.41 -4.48
C LEU A 19 -10.95 -7.25 -3.26
N LEU A 20 -9.65 -7.45 -3.03
CA LEU A 20 -9.16 -8.13 -1.83
C LEU A 20 -9.47 -7.32 -0.55
N LEU A 21 -9.24 -6.00 -0.56
CA LEU A 21 -9.62 -5.10 0.54
C LEU A 21 -11.13 -5.13 0.80
N ASP A 22 -11.92 -5.04 -0.26
CA ASP A 22 -13.39 -5.06 -0.20
C ASP A 22 -13.92 -6.39 0.37
N ALA A 23 -13.30 -7.52 0.01
CA ALA A 23 -13.63 -8.81 0.61
C ALA A 23 -13.34 -8.84 2.13
N ALA A 24 -12.20 -8.30 2.57
CA ALA A 24 -11.86 -8.21 3.99
C ALA A 24 -12.82 -7.27 4.75
N LEU A 25 -13.19 -6.13 4.16
CA LEU A 25 -14.17 -5.20 4.72
C LEU A 25 -15.57 -5.83 4.90
N ARG A 26 -15.92 -6.82 4.05
CA ARG A 26 -17.15 -7.61 4.20
C ARG A 26 -17.01 -8.82 5.11
N GLY A 27 -15.88 -8.96 5.82
CA GLY A 27 -15.65 -10.06 6.76
C GLY A 27 -15.41 -11.41 6.11
N ARG A 28 -14.97 -11.45 4.83
CA ARG A 28 -14.68 -12.72 4.13
C ARG A 28 -13.33 -13.33 4.49
N GLY A 29 -12.61 -12.75 5.45
CA GLY A 29 -11.33 -13.24 5.95
C GLY A 29 -10.29 -12.13 6.08
N VAL A 30 -9.03 -12.53 6.01
CA VAL A 30 -7.85 -11.66 6.16
C VAL A 30 -7.28 -11.31 4.80
N ALA A 31 -6.84 -10.07 4.63
CA ALA A 31 -6.18 -9.59 3.43
C ALA A 31 -4.79 -9.06 3.75
N LEU A 32 -3.80 -9.50 2.96
CA LEU A 32 -2.47 -8.90 2.93
C LEU A 32 -2.45 -7.85 1.82
N VAL A 33 -2.40 -6.58 2.19
CA VAL A 33 -2.45 -5.42 1.28
C VAL A 33 -1.40 -4.38 1.69
N SER A 34 -1.12 -3.42 0.81
CA SER A 34 -0.23 -2.31 1.18
C SER A 34 -0.85 -1.46 2.29
N ALA A 35 0.00 -0.92 3.16
CA ALA A 35 -0.43 -0.02 4.23
C ALA A 35 -1.19 1.20 3.68
N LEU A 36 -0.76 1.73 2.53
CA LEU A 36 -1.43 2.86 1.86
C LEU A 36 -2.88 2.52 1.48
N LEU A 37 -3.12 1.31 0.96
CA LEU A 37 -4.46 0.87 0.57
C LEU A 37 -5.38 0.65 1.78
N ALA A 38 -4.84 0.16 2.90
CA ALA A 38 -5.59 -0.11 4.12
C ALA A 38 -5.74 1.11 5.06
N ALA A 39 -4.94 2.17 4.87
CA ALA A 39 -4.77 3.27 5.81
C ALA A 39 -6.10 3.87 6.28
N ASP A 40 -6.99 4.17 5.35
CA ASP A 40 -8.30 4.74 5.65
C ASP A 40 -9.19 3.78 6.46
N ALA A 41 -9.23 2.51 6.05
CA ALA A 41 -10.05 1.51 6.69
C ALA A 41 -9.58 1.23 8.12
N VAL A 42 -8.26 1.23 8.36
CA VAL A 42 -7.67 1.10 9.70
C VAL A 42 -7.92 2.36 10.54
N ALA A 43 -7.71 3.55 9.98
CA ALA A 43 -7.96 4.82 10.68
C ALA A 43 -9.43 4.95 11.13
N ARG A 44 -10.36 4.46 10.31
CA ARG A 44 -11.80 4.43 10.62
C ARG A 44 -12.24 3.19 11.41
N ARG A 45 -11.29 2.35 11.87
CA ARG A 45 -11.54 1.11 12.62
C ARG A 45 -12.48 0.12 11.91
N ARG A 46 -12.54 0.18 10.57
CA ARG A 46 -13.26 -0.80 9.73
C ARG A 46 -12.44 -2.06 9.49
N LEU A 47 -11.11 -1.95 9.63
CA LEU A 47 -10.18 -3.06 9.66
C LEU A 47 -9.25 -2.93 10.88
N HIS A 48 -8.73 -4.06 11.34
CA HIS A 48 -7.68 -4.12 12.34
C HIS A 48 -6.47 -4.81 11.73
N VAL A 49 -5.27 -4.39 12.15
CA VAL A 49 -4.03 -5.08 11.80
C VAL A 49 -3.93 -6.32 12.68
N LEU A 50 -3.55 -7.45 12.10
CA LEU A 50 -3.33 -8.68 12.86
C LEU A 50 -1.90 -8.74 13.37
N ASP A 51 -1.76 -8.82 14.68
CA ASP A 51 -0.47 -9.02 15.34
C ASP A 51 0.09 -10.42 15.01
N GLY A 52 1.42 -10.54 15.01
CA GLY A 52 2.12 -11.80 14.67
C GLY A 52 2.34 -12.03 13.18
N TYR A 53 1.75 -11.21 12.31
CA TYR A 53 2.02 -11.19 10.87
C TYR A 53 2.87 -9.98 10.51
N GLY A 54 4.16 -10.21 10.23
CA GLY A 54 5.09 -9.14 9.87
C GLY A 54 4.76 -8.48 8.53
N SER A 55 5.19 -7.23 8.36
CA SER A 55 5.11 -6.57 7.05
C SER A 55 6.08 -7.23 6.07
N LEU A 56 5.63 -7.42 4.83
CA LEU A 56 6.49 -7.79 3.72
C LEU A 56 7.28 -6.58 3.25
N ALA A 57 8.58 -6.76 3.02
CA ALA A 57 9.40 -5.77 2.32
C ALA A 57 8.74 -5.45 0.95
N GLN A 58 8.35 -4.20 0.76
CA GLN A 58 7.77 -3.74 -0.49
C GLN A 58 8.87 -3.16 -1.38
N PRO A 59 8.85 -3.42 -2.70
CA PRO A 59 9.71 -2.69 -3.62
C PRO A 59 9.40 -1.19 -3.58
N PRO A 60 10.38 -0.32 -3.87
CA PRO A 60 10.17 1.12 -3.85
C PRO A 60 9.10 1.54 -4.86
N LEU A 61 8.31 2.55 -4.49
CA LEU A 61 7.40 3.23 -5.40
C LEU A 61 8.20 4.15 -6.34
N TRP A 62 7.89 4.10 -7.63
CA TRP A 62 8.52 4.93 -8.65
C TRP A 62 7.52 5.97 -9.17
N ILE A 63 7.98 7.20 -9.33
CA ILE A 63 7.22 8.27 -10.00
C ILE A 63 7.91 8.55 -11.34
N ALA A 64 7.23 8.20 -12.43
CA ALA A 64 7.72 8.46 -13.78
C ALA A 64 7.23 9.82 -14.29
N ARG A 65 8.09 10.52 -15.01
CA ARG A 65 7.74 11.72 -15.78
C ARG A 65 8.29 11.61 -17.20
N ALA A 66 7.63 12.24 -18.16
CA ALA A 66 8.17 12.35 -19.51
C ALA A 66 9.48 13.14 -19.47
N GLU A 67 10.52 12.61 -20.12
CA GLU A 67 11.85 13.23 -20.19
C GLU A 67 11.82 14.59 -20.89
N ARG A 68 10.96 14.74 -21.91
CA ARG A 68 10.79 16.00 -22.64
C ARG A 68 9.58 16.78 -22.14
N GLY A 69 9.89 17.83 -21.38
CA GLY A 69 9.07 19.04 -21.23
C GLY A 69 7.67 18.79 -20.69
N VAL A 70 7.55 18.67 -19.37
CA VAL A 70 6.28 18.94 -18.71
C VAL A 70 5.96 20.42 -18.96
N ARG A 71 5.13 20.70 -19.98
CA ARG A 71 4.80 22.08 -20.39
C ARG A 71 4.02 22.85 -19.32
N SER A 72 3.43 22.13 -18.37
CA SER A 72 2.65 22.68 -17.28
C SER A 72 3.51 22.83 -16.03
N ALA A 73 3.74 24.07 -15.60
CA ALA A 73 4.41 24.36 -14.33
C ALA A 73 3.71 23.68 -13.13
N LEU A 74 2.39 23.53 -13.18
CA LEU A 74 1.62 22.84 -12.16
C LEU A 74 2.00 21.36 -12.05
N VAL A 75 2.13 20.67 -13.18
CA VAL A 75 2.48 19.24 -13.18
C VAL A 75 3.91 19.02 -12.68
N LEU A 76 4.82 19.95 -12.98
CA LEU A 76 6.18 19.91 -12.42
C LEU A 76 6.17 20.11 -10.90
N ALA A 77 5.44 21.11 -10.41
CA ALA A 77 5.31 21.37 -8.98
C ALA A 77 4.70 20.16 -8.23
N VAL A 78 3.67 19.52 -8.81
CA VAL A 78 3.09 18.29 -8.23
C VAL A 78 4.10 17.15 -8.22
N TYR A 79 4.85 16.95 -9.31
CA TYR A 79 5.89 15.91 -9.36
C TYR A 79 6.94 16.10 -8.27
N GLU A 80 7.48 17.32 -8.16
CA GLU A 80 8.50 17.66 -7.16
C GLU A 80 7.97 17.47 -5.73
N HIS A 81 6.72 17.88 -5.48
CA HIS A 81 6.06 17.69 -4.20
C HIS A 81 5.90 16.21 -3.84
N LEU A 82 5.45 15.37 -4.79
CA LEU A 82 5.28 13.94 -4.58
C LEU A 82 6.62 13.23 -4.31
N CYS A 83 7.70 13.61 -5.00
CA CYS A 83 9.04 13.10 -4.71
C CYS A 83 9.48 13.47 -3.28
N ALA A 84 9.31 14.72 -2.87
CA ALA A 84 9.66 15.16 -1.53
C ALA A 84 8.86 14.40 -0.44
N MET A 85 7.57 14.16 -0.65
CA MET A 85 6.74 13.35 0.25
C MET A 85 7.21 11.89 0.34
N GLY A 86 7.57 11.29 -0.80
CA GLY A 86 8.07 9.91 -0.87
C GLY A 86 9.40 9.75 -0.13
N ASP A 87 10.30 10.72 -0.26
CA ASP A 87 11.60 10.70 0.41
C ASP A 87 11.48 10.92 1.92
N ALA A 88 10.60 11.81 2.38
CA ALA A 88 10.32 12.02 3.80
C ALA A 88 9.74 10.76 4.48
N THR A 89 8.91 10.00 3.75
CA THR A 89 8.32 8.75 4.24
C THR A 89 9.38 7.65 4.39
N ARG A 90 10.45 7.67 3.57
CA ARG A 90 11.54 6.70 3.66
C ARG A 90 12.39 6.88 4.92
N VAL A 91 12.48 8.10 5.46
CA VAL A 91 13.21 8.41 6.71
C VAL A 91 12.40 7.99 7.95
N ALA A 92 11.07 8.06 7.89
CA ALA A 92 10.19 7.68 8.99
C ALA A 92 9.96 6.15 9.13
N GLY A 93 10.29 5.36 8.09
CA GLY A 93 10.16 3.90 8.09
C GLY A 93 11.40 3.14 8.57
N VAL A 94 12.42 3.83 9.07
CA VAL A 94 13.63 3.26 9.68
C VAL A 94 13.67 3.69 11.16
N ALA A 95 12.72 3.20 11.95
CA ALA A 95 12.74 3.29 13.41
C ALA A 95 12.00 2.10 14.01
#